data_AF-A0A0C1FVD9-F1
#
_entry.id   AF-A0A0C1FVD9-F1
#
_cell.length_a   1.000
_cell.length_b   1.000
_cell.length_c   1.000
_cell.angle_alpha   90.00
_cell.angle_beta   90.00
_cell.angle_gamma   90.00
#
_symmetry.space_group_name_H-M   'P 1'
#
loop_
_entity.id
_entity.type
_entity.pdbx_description
1 polymer ?
#
loop_
_entity_poly.entity_id
_entity_poly.type
_entity_poly.pdbx_seq_one_letter_code
_entity_poly.pdbx_strand_id
1 'polypeptide(L)'
;MIELSYSFENEFLANTAYQLMRVNMNDPWLVLSGSNVVGIIDHDENDSWEQIAGEDMPKDAVKGMGELIAMQQFSWLPRLIKKQWPEYVQEVIVESEKSYEVVCHKDTCPDRFKQRFTPGIHALAKRETELVFKVCRFNVSGYYQVVKTRTADRYA
;
A
#
# COMPACT_ATOMS: atom_id res chain seq x y z
N MET A 1 -2.06 9.52 -1.76
CA MET A 1 -1.08 9.91 -0.72
C MET A 1 -1.11 8.88 0.41
N ILE A 2 0.06 8.47 0.88
CA ILE A 2 0.25 7.46 1.92
C ILE A 2 1.22 8.03 2.95
N GLU A 3 0.93 7.81 4.23
CA GLU A 3 1.75 8.28 5.35
C GLU A 3 2.01 7.16 6.35
N LEU A 4 3.25 6.99 6.78
CA LEU A 4 3.62 6.02 7.82
C LEU A 4 4.41 6.70 8.92
N SER A 5 4.23 6.23 10.14
CA SER A 5 5.07 6.62 11.28
C SER A 5 6.08 5.52 11.57
N TYR A 6 7.35 5.89 11.66
CA TYR A 6 8.45 4.99 12.01
C TYR A 6 9.20 5.55 13.22
N SER A 7 9.49 4.70 14.20
CA SER A 7 10.32 5.06 15.35
C SER A 7 11.61 4.26 15.29
N PHE A 8 12.73 4.95 15.22
CA PHE A 8 14.06 4.35 15.25
C PHE A 8 14.58 4.35 16.68
N GLU A 9 14.77 3.15 17.22
CA GLU A 9 15.38 2.97 18.54
C GLU A 9 16.90 2.91 18.38
N ASN A 10 17.61 3.73 19.15
CA ASN A 10 19.06 3.72 19.20
C ASN A 10 19.49 3.35 20.62
N GLU A 11 20.32 2.33 20.77
CA GLU A 11 20.76 1.84 22.08
C GLU A 11 21.46 2.91 22.95
N PHE A 12 22.00 3.95 22.33
CA PHE A 12 22.82 4.97 22.99
C PHE A 12 22.26 6.40 22.89
N LEU A 13 21.18 6.62 22.14
CA LEU A 13 20.58 7.94 21.91
C LEU A 13 19.06 7.90 22.12
N ALA A 14 18.45 9.06 22.26
CA ALA A 14 16.99 9.16 22.28
C ALA A 14 16.41 8.61 20.96
N ASN A 15 15.25 7.95 21.05
CA ASN A 15 14.55 7.44 19.89
C ASN A 15 14.21 8.58 18.92
N THR A 16 14.44 8.33 17.63
CA THR A 16 14.11 9.29 16.58
C THR A 16 12.80 8.89 15.92
N ALA A 17 11.83 9.79 15.93
CA ALA A 17 10.58 9.60 15.21
C ALA A 17 10.68 10.18 13.79
N TYR A 18 10.28 9.37 12.82
CA TYR A 18 10.20 9.72 11.41
C TYR A 18 8.78 9.57 10.89
N GLN A 19 8.39 10.46 9.99
CA GLN A 19 7.19 10.32 9.18
C GLN A 19 7.60 10.07 7.73
N LEU A 20 7.08 8.99 7.16
CA LEU A 20 7.30 8.62 5.76
C LEU A 20 6.09 9.06 4.97
N MET A 21 6.30 9.76 3.87
CA MET A 21 5.22 10.26 3.03
C MET A 21 5.52 9.98 1.56
N ARG A 22 4.51 9.55 0.83
CA ARG A 22 4.55 9.51 -0.64
C ARG A 22 3.22 9.92 -1.25
N VAL A 23 3.28 10.54 -2.42
CA VAL A 23 2.07 10.98 -3.13
C VAL A 23 1.48 9.81 -3.92
N ASN A 24 2.28 9.20 -4.80
CA ASN A 24 1.90 8.06 -5.63
C ASN A 24 2.80 6.84 -5.39
N MET A 25 2.39 5.67 -5.90
CA MET A 25 3.12 4.41 -5.74
C MET A 25 4.50 4.38 -6.41
N ASN A 26 4.71 5.21 -7.43
CA ASN A 26 5.96 5.28 -8.20
C ASN A 26 6.85 6.44 -7.76
N ASP A 27 6.41 7.25 -6.79
CA ASP A 27 7.21 8.33 -6.24
C ASP A 27 8.11 7.79 -5.12
N PRO A 28 9.35 8.30 -4.99
CA PRO A 28 10.17 8.05 -3.83
C PRO A 28 9.48 8.47 -2.53
N TRP A 29 9.92 7.89 -1.41
CA TRP A 29 9.42 8.25 -0.09
C TRP A 29 10.17 9.45 0.47
N LEU A 30 9.42 10.47 0.87
CA LEU A 30 9.93 11.56 1.68
C LEU A 30 10.01 11.10 3.14
N VAL A 31 11.13 11.37 3.78
CA VAL A 31 11.36 11.11 5.21
C VAL A 31 11.40 12.44 5.93
N LEU A 32 10.51 12.60 6.91
CA LEU A 32 10.37 13.80 7.70
C LEU A 32 10.75 13.53 9.16
N SER A 33 11.38 14.51 9.80
CA SER A 33 11.51 14.58 11.25
C SER A 33 10.84 15.85 11.76
N GLY A 34 9.73 15.70 12.48
CA GLY A 34 8.82 16.81 12.76
C GLY A 34 8.25 17.39 11.46
N SER A 35 8.50 18.67 11.19
CA SER A 35 8.05 19.37 9.97
C SER A 35 9.09 19.42 8.85
N ASN A 36 10.30 18.90 9.09
CA ASN A 36 11.42 19.05 8.15
C ASN A 36 11.60 17.77 7.33
N VAL A 37 11.75 17.91 6.01
CA VAL A 37 12.19 16.81 5.14
C VAL A 37 13.68 16.60 5.39
N VAL A 38 14.03 15.47 5.98
CA VAL A 38 15.42 15.11 6.30
C VAL A 38 16.04 14.19 5.26
N GLY A 39 15.21 13.50 4.47
CA GLY A 39 15.72 12.64 3.41
C GLY A 39 14.67 12.17 2.43
N ILE A 40 15.16 11.52 1.39
CA ILE A 40 14.36 10.81 0.40
C ILE A 40 14.93 9.40 0.29
N ILE A 41 14.08 8.39 0.44
CA ILE A 41 14.45 6.99 0.29
C ILE A 41 13.68 6.38 -0.88
N ASP A 42 14.32 5.46 -1.58
CA ASP A 42 13.69 4.71 -2.67
C ASP A 42 14.18 3.26 -2.69
N HIS A 43 13.44 2.44 -3.40
CA HIS A 43 13.74 1.04 -3.60
C HIS A 43 14.54 0.86 -4.88
N ASP A 44 15.76 0.31 -4.76
CA ASP A 44 16.65 0.13 -5.89
C ASP A 44 16.30 -1.11 -6.75
N GLU A 45 17.09 -1.34 -7.80
CA GLU A 45 16.96 -2.49 -8.69
C GLU A 45 17.36 -3.83 -8.03
N ASN A 46 18.06 -3.80 -6.89
CA ASN A 46 18.58 -4.96 -6.17
C ASN A 46 17.71 -5.40 -4.99
N ASP A 47 16.48 -4.89 -4.89
CA ASP A 47 15.55 -5.19 -3.78
C ASP A 47 16.01 -4.61 -2.43
N SER A 48 16.74 -3.49 -2.47
CA SER A 48 17.28 -2.80 -1.30
C SER A 48 16.75 -1.38 -1.18
N TRP A 49 16.57 -0.92 0.06
CA TRP A 49 16.13 0.44 0.36
C TRP A 49 17.34 1.33 0.60
N GLU A 50 17.43 2.41 -0.15
CA GLU A 50 18.55 3.35 -0.07
C GLU A 50 18.06 4.78 0.10
N GLN A 51 18.87 5.59 0.77
CA GLN A 51 18.68 7.04 0.80
C GLN A 51 19.29 7.64 -0.47
N ILE A 52 18.46 8.31 -1.26
CA ILE A 52 18.87 8.91 -2.53
C ILE A 52 19.14 10.42 -2.42
N ALA A 53 18.65 11.07 -1.35
CA ALA A 53 18.91 12.48 -1.07
C ALA A 53 18.72 12.84 0.41
N GLY A 54 19.29 13.97 0.86
CA GLY A 54 19.08 14.57 2.17
C GLY A 54 20.25 14.45 3.13
N GLU A 55 19.96 14.63 4.42
CA GLU A 55 20.91 14.51 5.53
C GLU A 55 21.24 13.04 5.80
N ASP A 56 22.50 12.70 6.09
CA ASP A 56 22.91 11.32 6.33
C ASP A 56 22.09 10.66 7.46
N MET A 57 21.25 9.70 7.10
CA MET A 57 20.48 8.90 8.06
C MET A 57 21.21 7.61 8.41
N PRO A 58 21.01 7.06 9.63
CA PRO A 58 21.51 5.74 9.96
C PRO A 58 20.99 4.69 8.97
N LYS A 59 21.89 3.88 8.42
CA LYS A 59 21.51 2.83 7.44
C LYS A 59 20.49 1.85 8.00
N ASP A 60 20.57 1.53 9.29
CA ASP A 60 19.61 0.66 9.96
C ASP A 60 18.21 1.30 10.04
N ALA A 61 18.13 2.62 10.15
CA ALA A 61 16.85 3.34 10.11
C ALA A 61 16.23 3.26 8.72
N VAL A 62 17.01 3.52 7.65
CA VAL A 62 16.55 3.40 6.26
C VAL A 62 16.06 1.98 5.96
N LYS A 63 16.82 0.97 6.38
CA LYS A 63 16.44 -0.44 6.25
C LYS A 63 15.12 -0.73 6.98
N GLY A 64 15.00 -0.31 8.24
CA GLY A 64 13.79 -0.54 9.04
C GLY A 64 12.55 0.19 8.48
N MET A 65 12.72 1.38 7.92
CA MET A 65 11.66 2.07 7.17
C MET A 65 11.21 1.25 5.96
N GLY A 66 12.15 0.72 5.20
CA GLY A 66 11.89 -0.16 4.07
C GLY A 66 11.13 -1.44 4.44
N GLU A 67 11.53 -2.09 5.53
CA GLU A 67 10.84 -3.24 6.10
C GLU A 67 9.41 -2.89 6.53
N LEU A 68 9.22 -1.75 7.21
CA LEU A 68 7.89 -1.25 7.59
C LEU A 68 7.00 -1.06 6.35
N ILE A 69 7.53 -0.43 5.29
CA ILE A 69 6.82 -0.21 4.03
C ILE A 69 6.44 -1.56 3.40
N ALA A 70 7.36 -2.52 3.33
CA ALA A 70 7.12 -3.83 2.73
C ALA A 70 6.02 -4.63 3.47
N MET A 71 5.89 -4.46 4.78
CA MET A 71 4.84 -5.09 5.60
C MET A 71 3.44 -4.48 5.37
N GLN A 72 3.36 -3.28 4.80
CA GLN A 72 2.09 -2.63 4.55
C GLN A 72 1.32 -3.32 3.43
N GLN A 73 0.00 -3.35 3.60
CA GLN A 73 -0.87 -4.08 2.69
C GLN A 73 -0.86 -3.52 1.27
N PHE A 74 -0.70 -2.21 1.12
CA PHE A 74 -0.56 -1.58 -0.19
C PHE A 74 0.67 -2.05 -0.98
N SER A 75 1.70 -2.62 -0.33
CA SER A 75 2.94 -3.04 -0.98
C SER A 75 2.81 -4.37 -1.69
N TRP A 76 1.89 -5.25 -1.24
CA TRP A 76 1.73 -6.60 -1.80
C TRP A 76 0.33 -6.91 -2.31
N LEU A 77 -0.72 -6.27 -1.78
CA LEU A 77 -2.11 -6.58 -2.14
C LEU A 77 -2.43 -6.34 -3.62
N PRO A 78 -1.97 -5.24 -4.27
CA PRO A 78 -2.18 -5.04 -5.70
C PRO A 78 -1.69 -6.22 -6.55
N ARG A 79 -0.47 -6.70 -6.26
CA ARG A 79 0.12 -7.85 -6.94
C ARG A 79 -0.67 -9.13 -6.70
N LEU A 80 -1.14 -9.36 -5.46
CA LEU A 80 -1.96 -10.53 -5.13
C LEU A 80 -3.32 -10.50 -5.83
N ILE A 81 -4.00 -9.35 -5.88
CA ILE A 81 -5.27 -9.19 -6.60
C ILE A 81 -5.07 -9.54 -8.08
N LYS A 82 -4.04 -8.98 -8.73
CA LYS A 82 -3.74 -9.29 -10.14
C LYS A 82 -3.47 -10.78 -10.35
N LYS A 83 -2.74 -11.43 -9.42
CA LYS A 83 -2.44 -12.87 -9.49
C LYS A 83 -3.66 -13.76 -9.27
N GLN A 84 -4.59 -13.35 -8.41
CA GLN A 84 -5.79 -14.13 -8.07
C GLN A 84 -6.86 -14.06 -9.17
N TRP A 85 -6.95 -12.93 -9.88
CA TRP A 85 -7.94 -12.71 -10.93
C TRP A 85 -7.34 -12.18 -12.24
N PRO A 86 -6.37 -12.87 -12.86
CA PRO A 86 -5.66 -12.38 -14.04
C PRO A 86 -6.58 -12.21 -15.26
N GLU A 87 -7.62 -13.04 -15.36
CA GLU A 87 -8.64 -12.97 -16.42
C GLU A 87 -9.58 -11.77 -16.29
N TYR A 88 -9.65 -11.14 -15.12
CA TYR A 88 -10.58 -10.03 -14.83
C TYR A 88 -9.84 -8.71 -14.66
N VAL A 89 -8.70 -8.72 -14.00
CA VAL A 89 -7.99 -7.53 -13.53
C VAL A 89 -6.82 -7.22 -14.44
N GLN A 90 -6.83 -6.03 -15.03
CA GLN A 90 -5.74 -5.47 -15.81
C GLN A 90 -4.74 -4.78 -14.88
N GLU A 91 -5.24 -3.95 -13.98
CA GLU A 91 -4.43 -3.11 -13.10
C GLU A 91 -5.09 -2.90 -11.74
N VAL A 92 -4.26 -2.64 -10.73
CA VAL A 92 -4.71 -2.23 -9.40
C VAL A 92 -3.88 -1.03 -8.98
N ILE A 93 -4.55 0.10 -8.82
CA ILE A 93 -3.97 1.39 -8.44
C ILE A 93 -4.24 1.60 -6.95
N VAL A 94 -3.22 2.05 -6.23
CA VAL A 94 -3.35 2.40 -4.80
C VAL A 94 -3.58 3.90 -4.69
N GLU A 95 -4.78 4.28 -4.25
CA GLU A 95 -5.15 5.69 -4.03
C GLU A 95 -4.67 6.16 -2.63
N SER A 96 -4.81 5.27 -1.65
CA SER A 96 -4.34 5.45 -0.27
C SER A 96 -4.14 4.09 0.42
N GLU A 97 -3.71 4.10 1.68
CA GLU A 97 -3.57 2.89 2.50
C GLU A 97 -4.83 2.03 2.61
N LYS A 98 -6.01 2.65 2.45
CA LYS A 98 -7.31 2.01 2.62
C LYS A 98 -8.15 2.00 1.34
N SER A 99 -7.66 2.59 0.25
CA SER A 99 -8.44 2.75 -0.98
C SER A 99 -7.65 2.30 -2.20
N TYR A 100 -8.30 1.46 -3.02
CA TYR A 100 -7.75 0.91 -4.24
C TYR A 100 -8.72 1.12 -5.40
N GLU A 101 -8.18 1.38 -6.58
CA GLU A 101 -8.92 1.28 -7.84
C GLU A 101 -8.50 -0.01 -8.57
N VAL A 102 -9.48 -0.85 -8.88
CA VAL A 102 -9.29 -2.12 -9.60
C VAL A 102 -9.81 -1.94 -11.00
N VAL A 103 -8.90 -1.88 -11.97
CA VAL A 103 -9.22 -1.71 -13.38
C VAL A 103 -9.35 -3.10 -14.02
N CYS A 104 -10.57 -3.43 -14.45
CA CYS A 104 -10.85 -4.66 -15.15
C CYS A 104 -10.57 -4.55 -16.65
N HIS A 105 -10.25 -5.69 -17.27
CA HIS A 105 -10.18 -5.80 -18.73
C HIS A 105 -11.50 -5.38 -19.38
N LYS A 106 -11.43 -4.82 -20.58
CA LYS A 106 -12.58 -4.27 -21.33
C LYS A 106 -13.75 -5.26 -21.46
N ASP A 107 -13.45 -6.54 -21.67
CA ASP A 107 -14.44 -7.59 -21.93
C ASP A 107 -14.97 -8.26 -20.65
N THR A 108 -14.54 -7.78 -19.48
CA THR A 108 -14.98 -8.32 -18.19
C THR A 108 -16.47 -8.06 -17.97
N CYS A 109 -17.21 -9.11 -17.61
CA CYS A 109 -18.57 -8.98 -17.08
C CYS A 109 -18.52 -8.48 -15.61
N PRO A 110 -18.98 -7.25 -15.31
CA PRO A 110 -18.85 -6.67 -13.97
C PRO A 110 -19.59 -7.47 -12.90
N ASP A 111 -20.81 -7.94 -13.20
CA ASP A 111 -21.65 -8.65 -12.23
C ASP A 111 -21.04 -9.99 -11.82
N ARG A 112 -20.52 -10.74 -12.80
CA ARG A 112 -19.82 -11.99 -12.55
C ARG A 112 -18.55 -11.77 -11.74
N PHE A 113 -17.80 -10.72 -12.05
CA PHE A 113 -16.60 -10.39 -11.29
C PHE A 113 -16.95 -9.97 -9.87
N LYS A 114 -17.96 -9.14 -9.67
CA LYS A 114 -18.43 -8.68 -8.35
C LYS A 114 -18.75 -9.85 -7.42
N GLN A 115 -19.45 -10.87 -7.93
CA GLN A 115 -19.79 -12.08 -7.17
C GLN A 115 -18.57 -12.88 -6.71
N ARG A 116 -17.47 -12.86 -7.47
CA ARG A 116 -16.22 -13.55 -7.13
C ARG A 116 -15.28 -12.71 -6.29
N PHE A 117 -15.16 -11.44 -6.64
CA PHE A 117 -14.25 -10.48 -6.02
C PHE A 117 -14.66 -10.19 -4.58
N THR A 118 -15.95 -9.95 -4.32
CA THR A 118 -16.45 -9.59 -2.98
C THR A 118 -16.06 -10.63 -1.91
N PRO A 119 -16.43 -11.92 -2.00
CA PRO A 119 -16.01 -12.89 -0.99
C PRO A 119 -14.50 -13.15 -1.00
N GLY A 120 -13.87 -13.13 -2.17
CA GLY A 120 -12.44 -13.41 -2.28
C GLY A 120 -11.55 -12.33 -1.68
N ILE A 121 -11.90 -11.05 -1.80
CA ILE A 121 -11.11 -9.96 -1.22
C ILE A 121 -11.18 -9.95 0.32
N HIS A 122 -12.32 -10.37 0.89
CA HIS A 122 -12.45 -10.57 2.33
C HIS A 122 -11.53 -11.67 2.86
N ALA A 123 -11.23 -12.69 2.05
CA ALA A 123 -10.29 -13.75 2.40
C ALA A 123 -8.82 -13.36 2.14
N LEU A 124 -8.56 -12.55 1.12
CA LEU A 124 -7.21 -12.20 0.67
C LEU A 124 -6.57 -11.06 1.48
N ALA A 125 -7.34 -10.05 1.88
CA ALA A 125 -6.84 -8.90 2.61
C ALA A 125 -6.88 -9.09 4.13
N LYS A 126 -6.00 -8.39 4.86
CA LYS A 126 -5.91 -8.36 6.32
C LYS A 126 -7.29 -8.13 6.95
N ARG A 127 -7.67 -9.01 7.88
CA ARG A 127 -9.01 -9.05 8.48
C ARG A 127 -9.37 -7.76 9.21
N GLU A 128 -8.41 -7.20 9.93
CA GLU A 128 -8.58 -6.06 10.83
C GLU A 128 -8.68 -4.71 10.11
N THR A 129 -8.39 -4.65 8.81
CA THR A 129 -8.39 -3.40 8.06
C THR A 129 -9.67 -3.23 7.26
N GLU A 130 -10.32 -2.08 7.39
CA GLU A 130 -11.38 -1.69 6.47
C GLU A 130 -10.77 -1.14 5.19
N LEU A 131 -11.22 -1.63 4.05
CA LEU A 131 -10.71 -1.24 2.74
C LEU A 131 -11.85 -0.93 1.76
N VAL A 132 -11.62 0.04 0.89
CA VAL A 132 -12.53 0.42 -0.18
C VAL A 132 -11.89 0.07 -1.52
N PHE A 133 -12.62 -0.70 -2.33
CA PHE A 133 -12.22 -1.04 -3.69
C PHE A 133 -13.21 -0.43 -4.67
N LYS A 134 -12.73 0.50 -5.49
CA LYS A 134 -13.48 1.01 -6.63
C LYS A 134 -13.15 0.12 -7.83
N VAL A 135 -14.12 -0.65 -8.30
CA VAL A 135 -13.92 -1.57 -9.44
C VAL A 135 -14.52 -0.95 -10.69
N CYS A 136 -13.69 -0.68 -11.69
CA CYS A 136 -14.07 -0.06 -12.95
C CYS A 136 -13.65 -0.93 -14.14
N ARG A 137 -14.27 -0.70 -15.30
CA ARG A 137 -13.84 -1.32 -16.56
C ARG A 137 -12.97 -0.35 -17.34
N PHE A 138 -11.94 -0.86 -18.00
CA PHE A 138 -11.07 -0.05 -18.84
C PHE A 138 -11.86 0.73 -19.90
N ASN A 139 -11.64 2.04 -20.00
CA ASN A 139 -12.31 2.95 -20.94
C ASN A 139 -13.86 2.98 -20.84
N VAL A 140 -14.45 2.63 -19.70
CA VAL A 140 -15.89 2.75 -19.47
C VAL A 140 -16.16 3.67 -18.28
N SER A 141 -17.02 4.67 -18.48
CA SER A 141 -17.49 5.56 -17.41
C SER A 141 -18.50 4.83 -16.51
N GLY A 142 -17.99 4.02 -15.59
CA GLY A 142 -18.82 3.30 -14.63
C GLY A 142 -17.96 2.48 -13.67
N TYR A 143 -18.32 2.51 -12.39
CA TYR A 143 -17.67 1.72 -11.35
C TYR A 143 -18.71 1.19 -10.36
N TYR A 144 -18.34 0.14 -9.64
CA TYR A 144 -19.02 -0.26 -8.42
C TYR A 144 -18.01 -0.28 -7.27
N GLN A 145 -18.50 -0.14 -6.05
CA GLN A 145 -17.67 -0.19 -4.85
C GLN A 145 -17.85 -1.52 -4.12
N VAL A 146 -16.75 -2.03 -3.60
CA VAL A 146 -16.72 -3.15 -2.65
C VAL A 146 -16.02 -2.64 -1.40
N VAL A 147 -16.73 -2.65 -0.28
CA VAL A 147 -16.19 -2.29 1.02
C VAL A 147 -15.91 -3.57 1.78
N LYS A 148 -14.63 -3.84 2.03
CA LYS A 148 -14.23 -4.88 2.96
C LYS A 148 -14.30 -4.29 4.35
N THR A 149 -15.30 -4.69 5.14
CA THR A 149 -15.40 -4.29 6.54
C THR A 149 -14.31 -4.95 7.40
N ARG A 150 -14.04 -4.36 8.56
CA ARG A 150 -13.26 -5.05 9.59
C ARG A 150 -14.06 -6.26 10.06
N THR A 151 -13.40 -7.40 10.17
CA THR A 151 -13.97 -8.53 10.91
C THR A 151 -13.52 -8.35 12.35
N ALA A 152 -14.44 -7.95 13.25
CA ALA A 152 -14.16 -8.04 14.68
C ALA A 152 -14.03 -9.52 15.03
N ASP A 153 -12.95 -9.90 15.72
CA ASP A 153 -12.82 -11.25 16.25
C ASP A 153 -14.06 -11.54 17.11
N ARG A 154 -14.81 -12.58 16.74
CA ARG A 154 -15.99 -13.05 17.48
C ARG A 154 -15.61 -13.79 18.78
N TYR A 155 -14.40 -13.58 19.28
CA TYR A 155 -13.92 -14.16 20.52
C TYR A 155 -13.29 -13.05 21.36
N ALA A 156 -14.16 -12.37 22.11
CA ALA A 156 -13.81 -11.67 23.34
C ALA A 156 -14.27 -12.56 24.51
#